data_AF-A0AAW8AE21-F1
#
_entry.id   AF-A0AAW8AE21-F1
#
_cell.length_a   1.000
_cell.length_b   1.000
_cell.length_c   1.000
_cell.angle_alpha   90.00
_cell.angle_beta   90.00
_cell.angle_gamma   90.00
#
_symmetry.space_group_name_H-M   'P 1'
#
loop_
_entity.id
_entity.type
_entity.pdbx_description
1 polymer ?
#
loop_
_entity_poly.entity_id
_entity_poly.type
_entity_poly.pdbx_seq_one_letter_code
_entity_poly.pdbx_strand_id
1 'polypeptide(L)' 'MKQLGKPYQDIYEQGLIPYKTKPTITVSDDIFTLDMRREGIFSSFVNNQKKS' A
#
# COMPACT_ATOMS: atom_id res chain seq x y z
N MET A 1 16.90 2.46 8.22
CA MET A 1 16.70 2.12 6.79
C MET A 1 15.46 2.86 6.28
N LYS A 2 15.54 3.55 5.14
CA LYS A 2 14.40 4.25 4.54
C LYS A 2 13.63 3.24 3.66
N GLN A 3 12.41 2.89 4.05
CA GLN A 3 11.53 1.95 3.31
C GLN A 3 10.48 2.68 2.46
N LEU A 4 10.50 4.02 2.47
CA LEU A 4 9.56 4.86 1.73
C LEU A 4 9.84 4.77 0.21
N GLY A 5 8.80 4.47 -0.57
CA GLY A 5 8.91 4.27 -2.04
C GLY A 5 9.11 2.81 -2.48
N LYS A 6 9.22 1.87 -1.53
CA LYS A 6 9.20 0.43 -1.83
C LYS A 6 7.77 -0.02 -2.21
N PRO A 7 7.62 -0.93 -3.18
CA PRO A 7 6.34 -1.56 -3.46
C PRO A 7 5.74 -2.25 -2.24
N TYR A 8 4.41 -2.37 -2.21
CA TYR A 8 3.68 -3.11 -1.17
C TYR A 8 4.21 -4.54 -0.99
N GLN A 9 4.50 -5.23 -2.09
CA GLN A 9 4.98 -6.61 -2.08
C GLN A 9 6.33 -6.73 -1.35
N ASP A 10 7.27 -5.83 -1.62
CA ASP A 10 8.59 -5.82 -1.00
C ASP A 10 8.53 -5.61 0.53
N ILE A 11 7.66 -4.72 1.00
CA ILE A 11 7.52 -4.45 2.44
C ILE A 11 6.74 -5.57 3.15
N TYR A 12 5.87 -6.28 2.44
CA TYR A 12 5.18 -7.47 2.94
C TYR A 12 6.14 -8.66 3.08
N GLU A 13 6.94 -8.94 2.05
CA GLU A 13 7.89 -10.07 2.06
C GLU A 13 9.01 -9.90 3.08
N GLN A 14 9.40 -8.66 3.39
CA GLN A 14 10.35 -8.35 4.46
C GLN A 14 9.73 -8.51 5.88
N GLY A 15 8.43 -8.82 6.00
CA GLY A 15 7.73 -8.92 7.27
C GLY A 15 7.58 -7.58 8.01
N LEU A 16 7.76 -6.45 7.31
CA LEU A 16 7.64 -5.12 7.89
C LEU A 16 6.19 -4.74 8.15
N ILE A 17 5.28 -5.33 7.37
CA ILE A 17 3.85 -5.26 7.59
C ILE A 17 3.26 -6.67 7.70
N PRO A 18 2.34 -6.91 8.65
CA PRO A 18 1.77 -8.25 8.85
C PRO A 18 0.63 -8.59 7.87
N TYR A 19 0.22 -7.66 7.00
CA TYR A 19 -1.04 -7.78 6.26
C TYR A 19 -0.88 -8.38 4.88
N LYS A 20 -1.62 -9.46 4.63
CA LYS A 20 -1.62 -10.22 3.38
C LYS A 20 -2.65 -9.70 2.37
N THR A 21 -3.70 -9.03 2.86
CA THR A 21 -4.78 -8.49 2.05
C THR A 21 -4.27 -7.34 1.20
N LYS A 22 -4.16 -7.60 -0.10
CA LYS A 22 -3.84 -6.53 -1.04
C LYS A 22 -4.98 -5.51 -1.04
N PRO A 23 -4.64 -4.23 -1.04
CA PRO A 23 -5.65 -3.21 -1.26
C PRO A 23 -6.35 -3.41 -2.59
N THR A 24 -7.67 -3.28 -2.57
CA THR A 24 -8.50 -3.43 -3.77
C THR A 24 -8.86 -2.05 -4.24
N ILE A 25 -8.34 -1.62 -5.39
CA ILE A 25 -8.54 -0.28 -5.93
C ILE A 25 -8.74 -0.33 -7.44
N THR A 26 -9.58 0.59 -7.90
CA THR A 26 -9.87 0.86 -9.30
C THR A 26 -8.74 1.65 -9.95
N VAL A 27 -8.47 1.36 -11.23
CA VAL A 27 -7.38 1.97 -12.03
C VAL A 27 -7.50 3.50 -12.12
N SER A 28 -8.67 4.06 -11.82
CA SER A 28 -8.96 5.49 -11.80
C SER A 28 -8.32 6.25 -10.64
N ASP A 29 -7.98 5.60 -9.52
CA ASP A 29 -7.60 6.31 -8.30
C ASP A 29 -6.12 6.71 -8.31
N ASP A 30 -5.84 7.98 -7.97
CA ASP A 30 -4.50 8.57 -7.92
C ASP A 30 -3.66 8.05 -6.74
N ILE A 31 -4.34 7.70 -5.65
CA ILE A 31 -3.73 7.34 -4.38
C ILE A 31 -4.41 6.07 -3.87
N PHE A 32 -3.60 5.07 -3.59
CA PHE A 32 -4.00 3.91 -2.83
C PHE A 32 -4.02 4.23 -1.34
N THR A 33 -5.17 4.04 -0.66
CA THR A 33 -5.27 4.16 0.80
C THR A 33 -5.64 2.82 1.44
N LEU A 34 -5.02 2.53 2.59
CA LEU A 34 -5.30 1.37 3.43
C LEU A 34 -5.53 1.84 4.86
N ASP A 35 -6.79 1.74 5.29
CA ASP A 35 -7.21 2.08 6.66
C ASP A 35 -7.28 0.80 7.50
N MET A 36 -6.28 0.58 8.34
CA MET A 36 -6.13 -0.59 9.22
C MET A 36 -6.62 -0.23 10.61
N ARG A 37 -7.94 -0.04 10.72
CA ARG A 37 -8.59 0.48 11.93
C ARG A 37 -8.33 -0.35 13.18
N ARG A 38 -8.22 -1.68 13.04
CA ARG A 38 -7.97 -2.57 14.18
C ARG A 38 -6.60 -2.34 14.79
N GLU A 39 -5.63 -1.98 13.97
CA GLU A 39 -4.24 -1.80 14.37
C GLU A 39 -3.85 -0.32 14.48
N GLY A 40 -4.77 0.59 14.17
CA GLY A 40 -4.60 2.04 14.30
C GLY A 40 -3.64 2.63 13.27
N ILE A 41 -3.46 1.97 12.12
CA ILE A 41 -2.47 2.37 11.10
C ILE A 41 -3.21 2.82 9.83
N PHE A 42 -2.79 3.96 9.31
CA PHE A 42 -3.22 4.46 8.00
C PHE A 42 -2.01 4.51 7.06
N SER A 43 -2.15 3.91 5.88
CA SER A 43 -1.11 3.91 4.85
C SER A 43 -1.66 4.48 3.54
N SER A 44 -0.88 5.32 2.88
CA SER A 44 -1.19 5.87 1.56
C SER A 44 -0.04 5.68 0.58
N PHE A 45 -0.35 5.35 -0.67
CA PHE A 45 0.62 5.03 -1.70
C PHE A 45 0.21 5.72 -3.00
N VAL A 46 1.17 6.22 -3.77
CA VAL A 46 0.88 6.85 -5.07
C VAL A 46 0.62 5.76 -6.11
N ASN A 47 -0.48 5.86 -6.84
CA ASN A 47 -0.75 4.98 -7.97
C ASN A 47 -0.02 5.49 -9.22
N ASN A 48 1.12 4.87 -9.53
CA ASN A 48 1.90 5.18 -10.74
C ASN A 48 1.44 4.40 -11.99
N GLN A 49 0.28 3.75 -11.97
CA GLN A 49 -0.25 3.11 -13.17
C GLN A 49 -0.60 4.16 -14.23
N LYS A 50 -0.33 3.81 -15.48
CA LYS A 50 -0.70 4.65 -16.62
C LYS A 50 -2.23 4.62 -16.73
N LYS A 51 -2.87 5.74 -16.38
CA LYS A 51 -4.31 5.91 -16.56
C LYS A 51 -4.57 5.98 -18.08
N SER A 52 -5.43 5.11 -18.58
CA SER A 52 -5.89 5.13 -20.00
C SER A 52 -6.86 6.26 -20.25
#